data_AF-A0A1C0SFR8-F1
#
_entry.id   AF-A0A1C0SFR8-F1
#
_cell.length_a   1.000
_cell.length_b   1.000
_cell.length_c   1.000
_cell.angle_alpha   90.00
_cell.angle_beta   90.00
_cell.angle_gamma   90.00
#
_symmetry.space_group_name_H-M   'P 1'
#
loop_
_entity.id
_entity.type
_entity.pdbx_description
1 polymer ?
#
loop_
_entity_poly.entity_id
_entity_poly.type
_entity_poly.pdbx_seq_one_letter_code
_entity_poly.pdbx_strand_id
1 'polypeptide(L)'
;MTAVDAPKRDSVMRLFRKAHRDWPTFLSDSGPAAERAFFALSEDDQHVAAERQVVYVAAVRRTKGKICSFAIYCKERRWEKLPEDGERDAGKASVVLCKPFGPVWAGLRMLRLLKGPVDVEMPVDPRQTARSTFDRLCELNDAHAQAYLARKGIRLDDDGSLVFPIDFEGTEYRKRVLETGYAEVSRLDRLRGPERVPAWCSVFLELCEAVPVGCEMYEHWREHHAAMVWPFVPDPVSMEVVWFPKGGPQGLKEFEAAARAAIAVDRSHNDAA
;
A
#
# COMPACT_ATOMS: atom_id res chain seq x y z
N MET A 1 42.82 -8.88 51.45
CA MET A 1 41.38 -8.55 51.46
C MET A 1 41.11 -7.54 50.35
N THR A 2 40.75 -8.00 49.17
CA THR A 2 40.48 -7.18 47.98
C THR A 2 38.97 -7.04 47.79
N ALA A 3 38.41 -5.97 48.33
CA ALA A 3 37.01 -5.59 48.14
C ALA A 3 36.95 -4.25 47.39
N VAL A 4 37.11 -4.29 46.06
CA VAL A 4 36.96 -3.10 45.19
C VAL A 4 36.18 -3.36 43.88
N ASP A 5 36.02 -4.61 43.40
CA ASP A 5 35.41 -4.87 42.07
C ASP A 5 33.94 -5.37 42.03
N ALA A 6 33.28 -5.54 43.18
CA ALA A 6 31.94 -6.15 43.25
C ALA A 6 30.79 -5.40 42.51
N PRO A 7 30.66 -4.06 42.57
CA PRO A 7 29.48 -3.39 41.99
C PRO A 7 29.46 -3.36 40.45
N LYS A 8 30.64 -3.43 39.80
CA LYS A 8 30.74 -3.42 38.32
C LYS A 8 30.30 -4.75 37.72
N ARG A 9 30.73 -5.87 38.32
CA ARG A 9 30.39 -7.22 37.84
C ARG A 9 28.89 -7.50 37.91
N ASP A 10 28.21 -7.03 38.96
CA ASP A 10 26.76 -7.18 39.11
C ASP A 10 25.97 -6.40 38.05
N SER A 11 26.46 -5.21 37.67
CA SER A 11 25.85 -4.40 36.60
C SER A 11 25.94 -5.09 35.25
N VAL A 12 27.13 -5.60 34.91
CA VAL A 12 27.36 -6.34 33.66
C VAL A 12 26.57 -7.65 33.64
N MET A 13 26.46 -8.37 34.77
CA MET A 13 25.62 -9.57 34.87
C MET A 13 24.14 -9.27 34.61
N ARG A 14 23.62 -8.12 35.08
CA ARG A 14 22.25 -7.70 34.77
C ARG A 14 22.08 -7.38 33.29
N LEU A 15 23.04 -6.67 32.69
CA LEU A 15 23.04 -6.37 31.26
C LEU A 15 23.02 -7.65 30.42
N PHE A 16 23.91 -8.60 30.73
CA PHE A 16 23.94 -9.92 30.10
C PHE A 16 22.60 -10.65 30.22
N ARG A 17 22.05 -10.78 31.44
CA ARG A 17 20.78 -11.50 31.67
C ARG A 17 19.63 -10.90 30.85
N LYS A 18 19.55 -9.57 30.78
CA LYS A 18 18.56 -8.89 29.94
C LYS A 18 18.81 -9.19 28.46
N ALA A 19 20.01 -8.94 27.97
CA ALA A 19 20.33 -9.10 26.55
C ALA A 19 20.13 -10.53 26.06
N HIS A 20 20.62 -11.53 26.81
CA HIS A 20 20.49 -12.93 26.46
C HIS A 20 19.03 -13.41 26.49
N ARG A 21 18.23 -13.00 27.49
CA ARG A 21 16.80 -13.34 27.56
C ARG A 21 16.02 -12.76 26.37
N ASP A 22 16.38 -11.56 25.94
CA ASP A 22 15.71 -10.86 24.84
C ASP A 22 16.19 -11.39 23.45
N TRP A 23 17.16 -12.32 23.42
CA TRP A 23 17.71 -12.89 22.20
C TRP A 23 16.79 -13.95 21.57
N PRO A 24 16.55 -13.94 20.24
CA PRO A 24 15.58 -14.82 19.60
C PRO A 24 15.82 -16.33 19.74
N THR A 25 17.08 -16.77 19.90
CA THR A 25 17.42 -18.18 20.06
C THR A 25 17.65 -18.59 21.52
N PHE A 26 17.32 -17.73 22.48
CA PHE A 26 17.56 -17.93 23.93
C PHE A 26 17.19 -19.33 24.44
N LEU A 27 16.01 -19.85 24.06
CA LEU A 27 15.53 -21.17 24.51
C LEU A 27 16.41 -22.34 24.06
N SER A 28 17.10 -22.19 22.93
CA SER A 28 18.00 -23.20 22.35
C SER A 28 19.49 -22.88 22.56
N ASP A 29 19.80 -21.71 23.12
CA ASP A 29 21.17 -21.27 23.34
C ASP A 29 21.77 -21.91 24.59
N SER A 30 23.08 -22.17 24.55
CA SER A 30 23.82 -22.57 25.74
C SER A 30 24.12 -21.34 26.60
N GLY A 31 23.40 -21.18 27.71
CA GLY A 31 23.62 -20.10 28.69
C GLY A 31 25.09 -19.93 29.11
N PRO A 32 25.80 -21.00 29.51
CA PRO A 32 27.23 -20.92 29.84
C PRO A 32 28.14 -20.52 28.66
N ALA A 33 27.76 -20.82 27.41
CA ALA A 33 28.52 -20.37 26.24
C ALA A 33 28.25 -18.89 25.91
N ALA A 34 27.00 -18.45 26.06
CA ALA A 34 26.58 -17.07 25.90
C ALA A 34 27.26 -16.16 26.94
N GLU A 35 27.26 -16.57 28.21
CA GLU A 35 27.90 -15.84 29.30
C GLU A 35 29.41 -15.70 29.05
N ARG A 36 30.12 -16.81 28.80
CA ARG A 36 31.56 -16.77 28.50
C ARG A 36 31.89 -15.88 27.30
N ALA A 37 31.07 -15.90 26.25
CA ALA A 37 31.30 -15.07 25.07
C ALA A 37 31.06 -13.57 25.35
N PHE A 38 30.03 -13.24 26.13
CA PHE A 38 29.72 -11.85 26.49
C PHE A 38 30.77 -11.25 27.43
N PHE A 39 31.20 -11.99 28.45
CA PHE A 39 32.24 -11.54 29.39
C PHE A 39 33.66 -11.54 28.81
N ALA A 40 33.87 -12.12 27.63
CA ALA A 40 35.12 -12.00 26.88
C ALA A 40 35.25 -10.67 26.12
N LEU A 41 34.15 -9.92 25.96
CA LEU A 41 34.14 -8.59 25.37
C LEU A 41 34.64 -7.54 26.37
N SER A 42 35.14 -6.41 25.87
CA SER A 42 35.40 -5.22 26.69
C SER A 42 34.10 -4.67 27.28
N GLU A 43 34.20 -3.85 28.34
CA GLU A 43 33.02 -3.24 28.97
C GLU A 43 32.22 -2.38 27.97
N ASP A 44 32.90 -1.61 27.12
CA ASP A 44 32.26 -0.81 26.07
C ASP A 44 31.56 -1.70 25.05
N ASP A 45 32.23 -2.77 24.60
CA ASP A 45 31.65 -3.71 23.65
C ASP A 45 30.45 -4.47 24.21
N GLN A 46 30.41 -4.75 25.52
CA GLN A 46 29.26 -5.37 26.17
C GLN A 46 28.01 -4.47 26.07
N HIS A 47 28.18 -3.17 26.29
CA HIS A 47 27.10 -2.19 26.15
C HIS A 47 26.67 -2.06 24.68
N VAL A 48 27.62 -1.87 23.77
CA VAL A 48 27.33 -1.76 22.33
C VAL A 48 26.64 -3.02 21.81
N ALA A 49 27.11 -4.21 22.19
CA ALA A 49 26.50 -5.47 21.79
C ALA A 49 25.05 -5.60 22.29
N ALA A 50 24.77 -5.20 23.53
CA ALA A 50 23.45 -5.26 24.15
C ALA A 50 22.46 -4.21 23.60
N GLU A 51 22.95 -3.06 23.12
CA GLU A 51 22.14 -2.05 22.45
C GLU A 51 21.87 -2.42 20.99
N ARG A 52 22.92 -2.83 20.25
CA ARG A 52 22.85 -3.09 18.80
C ARG A 52 22.19 -4.43 18.45
N GLN A 53 21.92 -5.32 19.41
CA GLN A 53 21.29 -6.62 19.14
C GLN A 53 19.91 -6.48 18.48
N VAL A 54 19.14 -5.46 18.85
CA VAL A 54 17.80 -5.22 18.29
C VAL A 54 17.90 -4.89 16.80
N VAL A 55 18.87 -4.04 16.45
CA VAL A 55 19.19 -3.66 15.06
C VAL A 55 19.65 -4.87 14.26
N TYR A 56 20.53 -5.70 14.82
CA TYR A 56 20.97 -6.94 14.18
C TYR A 56 19.82 -7.90 13.90
N VAL A 57 18.98 -8.17 14.89
CA VAL A 57 17.82 -9.07 14.75
C VAL A 57 16.87 -8.55 13.67
N ALA A 58 16.59 -7.24 13.66
CA ALA A 58 15.78 -6.61 12.63
C ALA A 58 16.42 -6.78 11.23
N ALA A 59 17.72 -6.53 11.08
CA ALA A 59 18.44 -6.66 9.81
C ALA A 59 18.41 -8.10 9.26
N VAL A 60 18.61 -9.10 10.11
CA VAL A 60 18.54 -10.52 9.71
C VAL A 60 17.12 -10.91 9.31
N ARG A 61 16.10 -10.45 10.04
CA ARG A 61 14.68 -10.72 9.70
C ARG A 61 14.28 -10.09 8.36
N ARG A 62 14.77 -8.88 8.04
CA ARG A 62 14.51 -8.21 6.74
C ARG A 62 15.01 -9.03 5.55
N THR A 63 16.15 -9.69 5.70
CA THR A 63 16.75 -10.54 4.65
C THR A 63 16.25 -11.99 4.68
N LYS A 64 15.31 -12.32 5.59
CA LYS A 64 14.88 -13.70 5.89
C LYS A 64 16.05 -14.64 6.24
N GLY A 65 17.13 -14.09 6.79
CA GLY A 65 18.30 -14.85 7.22
C GLY A 65 18.04 -15.63 8.52
N LYS A 66 18.91 -16.59 8.82
CA LYS A 66 18.89 -17.34 10.09
C LYS A 66 19.65 -16.57 11.17
N ILE A 67 18.98 -16.29 12.29
CA ILE A 67 19.60 -15.67 13.47
C ILE A 67 20.52 -16.70 14.14
N CYS A 68 21.77 -16.32 14.40
CA CYS A 68 22.74 -17.15 15.10
C CYS A 68 22.51 -17.16 16.62
N SER A 69 23.21 -18.03 17.36
CA SER A 69 23.19 -17.97 18.82
C SER A 69 23.82 -16.68 19.36
N PHE A 70 23.45 -16.29 20.57
CA PHE A 70 23.99 -15.10 21.25
C PHE A 70 25.52 -15.20 21.44
N ALA A 71 26.01 -16.42 21.70
CA ALA A 71 27.45 -16.67 21.80
C ALA A 71 28.18 -16.39 20.47
N ILE A 72 27.60 -16.76 19.33
CA ILE A 72 28.16 -16.46 18.00
C ILE A 72 28.09 -14.96 17.72
N TYR A 73 26.97 -14.33 18.06
CA TYR A 73 26.79 -12.88 17.93
C TYR A 73 27.90 -12.11 18.65
N CYS A 74 28.21 -12.48 19.90
CA CYS A 74 29.28 -11.90 20.71
C CYS A 74 30.68 -12.20 20.15
N LYS A 75 30.99 -13.48 19.89
CA LYS A 75 32.33 -13.90 19.41
C LYS A 75 32.72 -13.26 18.09
N GLU A 76 31.75 -13.10 17.19
CA GLU A 76 32.00 -12.53 15.86
C GLU A 76 31.74 -11.03 15.77
N ARG A 77 31.45 -10.36 16.90
CA ARG A 77 31.20 -8.93 16.96
C ARG A 77 30.22 -8.45 15.88
N ARG A 78 29.11 -9.19 15.73
CA ARG A 78 28.19 -9.03 14.57
C ARG A 78 27.58 -7.63 14.45
N TRP A 79 27.58 -6.84 15.53
CA TRP A 79 27.16 -5.44 15.51
C TRP A 79 28.09 -4.52 14.69
N GLU A 80 29.37 -4.89 14.50
CA GLU A 80 30.32 -4.14 13.66
C GLU A 80 30.06 -4.32 12.17
N LYS A 81 29.37 -5.42 11.81
CA LYS A 81 28.96 -5.69 10.43
C LYS A 81 27.65 -4.99 10.08
N LEU A 82 26.99 -4.37 11.05
CA LEU A 82 25.83 -3.53 10.81
C LEU A 82 26.29 -2.20 10.24
N PRO A 83 25.55 -1.62 9.27
CA PRO A 83 25.82 -0.26 8.85
C PRO A 83 25.82 0.67 10.07
N GLU A 84 26.70 1.67 10.06
CA GLU A 84 26.63 2.77 11.02
C GLU A 84 25.26 3.45 10.85
N ASP A 85 24.62 3.77 11.98
CA ASP A 85 23.28 4.33 12.01
C ASP A 85 23.25 5.61 11.16
N GLY A 86 22.65 5.53 9.97
CA GLY A 86 22.48 6.67 9.06
C GLY A 86 22.91 6.45 7.61
N GLU A 87 23.73 5.44 7.28
CA GLU A 87 24.42 5.43 5.96
C GLU A 87 24.07 4.31 4.96
N ARG A 88 23.06 3.46 5.20
CA ARG A 88 22.61 2.52 4.16
C ARG A 88 21.10 2.42 4.01
N ASP A 89 20.55 3.45 3.38
CA ASP A 89 19.49 3.30 2.34
C ASP A 89 19.43 4.50 1.36
N ALA A 90 20.43 5.39 1.35
CA ALA A 90 20.41 6.61 0.52
C ALA A 90 20.86 6.43 -0.96
N GLY A 91 20.85 5.21 -1.53
CA GLY A 91 21.48 5.03 -2.86
C GLY A 91 21.05 3.83 -3.71
N LYS A 92 20.00 3.09 -3.32
CA LYS A 92 19.32 2.18 -4.25
C LYS A 92 17.86 2.50 -4.17
N ALA A 93 17.25 2.89 -5.30
CA ALA A 93 15.80 3.00 -5.44
C ALA A 93 15.17 1.70 -4.93
N SER A 94 14.72 1.71 -3.67
CA SER A 94 14.29 0.52 -2.96
C SER A 94 12.88 0.21 -3.45
N VAL A 95 12.78 -0.61 -4.50
CA VAL A 95 11.47 -0.95 -5.06
C VAL A 95 10.61 -1.71 -4.05
N VAL A 96 9.35 -1.31 -3.92
CA VAL A 96 8.32 -2.00 -3.12
C VAL A 96 7.50 -2.89 -4.05
N LEU A 97 7.02 -4.03 -3.55
CA LEU A 97 6.13 -4.91 -4.32
C LEU A 97 4.67 -4.50 -4.14
N CYS A 98 4.05 -4.03 -5.21
CA CYS A 98 2.61 -3.80 -5.31
C CYS A 98 1.92 -5.09 -5.74
N LYS A 99 1.39 -5.85 -4.77
CA LYS A 99 0.55 -7.02 -5.07
C LYS A 99 -0.86 -6.59 -5.50
N PRO A 100 -1.49 -7.27 -6.48
CA PRO A 100 -2.90 -7.02 -6.82
C PRO A 100 -3.78 -7.08 -5.57
N PHE A 101 -4.68 -6.11 -5.42
CA PHE A 101 -5.65 -6.05 -4.32
C PHE A 101 -5.03 -6.01 -2.91
N GLY A 102 -3.76 -5.64 -2.78
CA GLY A 102 -3.08 -5.42 -1.49
C GLY A 102 -3.08 -3.95 -1.04
N PRO A 103 -2.51 -3.63 0.14
CA PRO A 103 -2.47 -2.27 0.69
C PRO A 103 -1.77 -1.25 -0.23
N VAL A 104 -0.62 -1.63 -0.81
CA VAL A 104 0.13 -0.76 -1.74
C VAL A 104 -0.68 -0.48 -3.02
N TRP A 105 -1.37 -1.50 -3.53
CA TRP A 105 -2.27 -1.36 -4.67
C TRP A 105 -3.43 -0.43 -4.35
N ALA A 106 -4.06 -0.60 -3.17
CA ALA A 106 -5.18 0.22 -2.74
C ALA A 106 -4.79 1.69 -2.57
N GLY A 107 -3.64 1.94 -1.95
CA GLY A 107 -3.12 3.29 -1.78
C GLY A 107 -2.81 3.98 -3.11
N LEU A 108 -2.13 3.28 -4.03
CA LEU A 108 -1.90 3.79 -5.39
C LEU A 108 -3.21 4.05 -6.13
N ARG A 109 -4.15 3.11 -6.08
CA ARG A 109 -5.47 3.23 -6.71
C ARG A 109 -6.22 4.45 -6.18
N MET A 110 -6.27 4.63 -4.86
CA MET A 110 -6.93 5.78 -4.24
C MET A 110 -6.25 7.10 -4.64
N LEU A 111 -4.92 7.15 -4.68
CA LEU A 111 -4.20 8.35 -5.11
C LEU A 111 -4.54 8.73 -6.56
N ARG A 112 -4.81 7.76 -7.43
CA ARG A 112 -5.29 8.00 -8.80
C ARG A 112 -6.73 8.49 -8.85
N LEU A 113 -7.60 8.01 -7.97
CA LEU A 113 -8.98 8.52 -7.83
C LEU A 113 -8.99 9.98 -7.35
N LEU A 114 -8.20 10.28 -6.32
CA LEU A 114 -8.05 11.64 -5.77
C LEU A 114 -7.47 12.64 -6.78
N LYS A 115 -6.60 12.18 -7.68
CA LYS A 115 -6.09 13.00 -8.79
C LYS A 115 -7.20 13.43 -9.76
N GLY A 116 -8.30 12.70 -9.81
CA GLY A 116 -9.38 12.90 -10.78
C GLY A 116 -9.12 12.20 -12.10
N PRO A 117 -10.14 12.17 -12.98
CA PRO A 117 -10.03 11.51 -14.26
C PRO A 117 -9.11 12.28 -15.21
N VAL A 118 -8.54 11.58 -16.18
CA VAL A 118 -7.96 12.22 -17.38
C VAL A 118 -9.09 12.75 -18.26
N ASP A 119 -8.75 13.69 -19.14
CA ASP A 119 -9.71 14.23 -20.10
C ASP A 119 -10.28 13.11 -20.98
N VAL A 120 -11.60 13.05 -21.05
CA VAL A 120 -12.33 12.10 -21.89
C VAL A 120 -12.97 12.82 -23.06
N GLU A 121 -12.77 12.27 -24.26
CA GLU A 121 -13.32 12.84 -25.47
C GLU A 121 -14.83 12.57 -25.56
N MET A 122 -15.58 13.66 -25.71
CA MET A 122 -17.01 13.65 -26.00
C MET A 122 -17.24 13.92 -27.49
N PRO A 123 -18.18 13.22 -28.13
CA PRO A 123 -18.67 13.64 -29.44
C PRO A 123 -19.17 15.08 -29.38
N VAL A 124 -18.92 15.84 -30.45
CA VAL A 124 -19.37 17.25 -30.56
C VAL A 124 -20.88 17.37 -30.41
N ASP A 125 -21.63 16.41 -30.96
CA ASP A 125 -23.07 16.28 -30.76
C ASP A 125 -23.42 14.85 -30.29
N PRO A 126 -23.48 14.62 -28.96
CA PRO A 126 -23.82 13.33 -28.40
C PRO A 126 -25.24 12.87 -28.77
N ARG A 127 -26.18 13.80 -28.95
CA ARG A 127 -27.58 13.47 -29.29
C ARG A 127 -27.70 13.01 -30.73
N GLN A 128 -27.06 13.72 -31.66
CA GLN A 128 -27.00 13.31 -33.06
C GLN A 128 -26.30 11.97 -33.21
N THR A 129 -25.19 11.77 -32.49
CA THR A 129 -24.49 10.47 -32.48
C THR A 129 -25.40 9.34 -31.99
N ALA A 130 -26.22 9.61 -30.98
CA ALA A 130 -27.17 8.64 -30.45
C ALA A 130 -28.30 8.33 -31.46
N ARG A 131 -28.83 9.35 -32.15
CA ARG A 131 -29.81 9.19 -33.24
C ARG A 131 -29.27 8.29 -34.33
N SER A 132 -28.09 8.62 -34.89
CA SER A 132 -27.47 7.82 -35.96
C SER A 132 -27.17 6.38 -35.52
N THR A 133 -26.83 6.17 -34.25
CA THR A 133 -26.63 4.82 -33.71
C THR A 133 -27.96 4.05 -33.65
N PHE A 134 -29.04 4.70 -33.20
CA PHE A 134 -30.36 4.11 -33.15
C PHE A 134 -30.89 3.76 -34.54
N ASP A 135 -30.81 4.67 -35.50
CA ASP A 135 -31.27 4.45 -36.89
C ASP A 135 -30.59 3.22 -37.49
N ARG A 136 -29.26 3.14 -37.35
CA ARG A 136 -28.48 1.97 -37.79
C ARG A 136 -28.89 0.67 -37.08
N LEU A 137 -29.28 0.73 -35.81
CA LEU A 137 -29.72 -0.46 -35.08
C LEU A 137 -31.12 -0.89 -35.51
N CYS A 138 -32.02 0.03 -35.83
CA CYS A 138 -33.34 -0.28 -36.40
C CYS A 138 -33.22 -1.02 -37.73
N GLU A 139 -32.30 -0.61 -38.61
CA GLU A 139 -32.04 -1.30 -39.89
C GLU A 139 -31.59 -2.75 -39.71
N LEU A 140 -30.94 -3.07 -38.58
CA LEU A 140 -30.37 -4.39 -38.32
C LEU A 140 -31.30 -5.29 -37.50
N ASN A 141 -31.82 -4.76 -36.39
CA ASN A 141 -32.61 -5.48 -35.41
C ASN A 141 -33.31 -4.52 -34.42
N ASP A 142 -34.63 -4.45 -34.49
CA ASP A 142 -35.45 -3.61 -33.62
C ASP A 142 -35.25 -3.88 -32.12
N ALA A 143 -35.04 -5.14 -31.72
CA ALA A 143 -34.80 -5.46 -30.31
C ALA A 143 -33.49 -4.86 -29.79
N HIS A 144 -32.45 -4.78 -30.64
CA HIS A 144 -31.20 -4.12 -30.28
C HIS A 144 -31.38 -2.60 -30.19
N ALA A 145 -32.18 -2.01 -31.08
CA ALA A 145 -32.50 -0.59 -31.05
C ALA A 145 -33.24 -0.23 -29.74
N GLN A 146 -34.23 -1.01 -29.34
CA GLN A 146 -34.96 -0.81 -28.08
C GLN A 146 -34.06 -0.98 -26.84
N ALA A 147 -33.21 -2.01 -26.82
CA ALA A 147 -32.25 -2.21 -25.74
C ALA A 147 -31.24 -1.05 -25.64
N TYR A 148 -30.82 -0.49 -26.78
CA TYR A 148 -29.95 0.68 -26.82
C TYR A 148 -30.61 1.90 -26.18
N LEU A 149 -31.85 2.22 -26.56
CA LEU A 149 -32.61 3.34 -26.00
C LEU A 149 -32.79 3.19 -24.49
N ALA A 150 -33.21 2.00 -24.03
CA ALA A 150 -33.38 1.71 -22.62
C ALA A 150 -32.09 1.95 -21.81
N ARG A 151 -30.94 1.47 -22.29
CA ARG A 151 -29.63 1.69 -21.64
C ARG A 151 -29.22 3.16 -21.59
N LYS A 152 -29.67 3.95 -22.55
CA LYS A 152 -29.39 5.40 -22.64
C LYS A 152 -30.43 6.25 -21.90
N GLY A 153 -31.55 5.66 -21.45
CA GLY A 153 -32.67 6.37 -20.87
C GLY A 153 -33.42 7.24 -21.89
N ILE A 154 -33.26 6.98 -23.19
CA ILE A 154 -33.92 7.69 -24.26
C ILE A 154 -35.29 7.03 -24.48
N ARG A 155 -36.34 7.84 -24.65
CA ARG A 155 -37.70 7.37 -24.96
C ARG A 155 -38.05 7.69 -26.41
N LEU A 156 -38.98 6.93 -26.97
CA LEU A 156 -39.67 7.29 -28.21
C LEU A 156 -40.94 8.05 -27.86
N ASP A 157 -41.22 9.12 -28.59
CA ASP A 157 -42.51 9.80 -28.59
C ASP A 157 -43.48 9.16 -29.59
N ASP A 158 -44.74 9.57 -29.57
CA ASP A 158 -45.81 9.02 -30.42
C ASP A 158 -45.54 9.22 -31.93
N ASP A 159 -44.76 10.23 -32.29
CA ASP A 159 -44.34 10.52 -33.67
C ASP A 159 -43.05 9.78 -34.07
N GLY A 160 -42.51 8.93 -33.20
CA GLY A 160 -41.27 8.19 -33.39
C GLY A 160 -40.00 9.00 -33.11
N SER A 161 -40.12 10.24 -32.62
CA SER A 161 -38.96 11.06 -32.28
C SER A 161 -38.30 10.63 -30.96
N LEU A 162 -36.97 10.76 -30.89
CA LEU A 162 -36.21 10.46 -29.67
C LEU A 162 -36.31 11.61 -28.65
N VAL A 163 -36.81 11.28 -27.46
CA VAL A 163 -36.88 12.13 -26.28
C VAL A 163 -35.73 11.79 -25.33
N PHE A 164 -34.79 12.73 -25.22
CA PHE A 164 -33.60 12.58 -24.39
C PHE A 164 -33.85 13.02 -22.94
N PRO A 165 -33.17 12.41 -21.96
CA PRO A 165 -33.09 12.94 -20.59
C PRO A 165 -32.55 14.38 -20.58
N ILE A 166 -32.97 15.16 -19.58
CA ILE A 166 -32.53 16.56 -19.41
C ILE A 166 -30.99 16.64 -19.30
N ASP A 167 -30.38 15.74 -18.52
CA ASP A 167 -28.92 15.67 -18.32
C ASP A 167 -28.29 14.52 -19.13
N PHE A 168 -28.69 14.36 -20.39
CA PHE A 168 -28.18 13.30 -21.26
C PHE A 168 -26.67 13.44 -21.47
N GLU A 169 -26.21 14.63 -21.84
CA GLU A 169 -24.79 14.93 -22.07
C GLU A 169 -23.94 14.69 -20.83
N GLY A 170 -24.37 15.17 -19.65
CA GLY A 170 -23.65 14.94 -18.40
C GLY A 170 -23.65 13.48 -17.99
N THR A 171 -24.73 12.74 -18.24
CA THR A 171 -24.78 11.29 -18.00
C THR A 171 -23.83 10.53 -18.92
N GLU A 172 -23.78 10.89 -20.20
CA GLU A 172 -22.86 10.29 -21.17
C GLU A 172 -21.40 10.62 -20.85
N TYR A 173 -21.11 11.85 -20.44
CA TYR A 173 -19.80 12.26 -19.94
C TYR A 173 -19.38 11.44 -18.72
N ARG A 174 -20.24 11.34 -17.68
CA ARG A 174 -19.96 10.54 -16.48
C ARG A 174 -19.72 9.06 -16.81
N LYS A 175 -20.50 8.47 -17.72
CA LYS A 175 -20.26 7.09 -18.20
C LYS A 175 -18.89 6.94 -18.84
N ARG A 176 -18.49 7.87 -19.72
CA ARG A 176 -17.16 7.85 -20.36
C ARG A 176 -16.02 8.05 -19.36
N VAL A 177 -16.20 8.93 -18.38
CA VAL A 177 -15.26 9.10 -17.26
C VAL A 177 -15.06 7.78 -16.51
N LEU A 178 -16.14 7.06 -16.20
CA LEU A 178 -16.06 5.75 -15.54
C LEU A 178 -15.40 4.68 -16.43
N GLU A 179 -15.68 4.68 -17.73
CA GLU A 179 -15.16 3.70 -18.68
C GLU A 179 -13.68 3.92 -19.02
N THR A 180 -13.25 5.17 -19.15
CA THR A 180 -11.93 5.53 -19.74
C THR A 180 -11.17 6.62 -19.01
N GLY A 181 -11.84 7.42 -18.17
CA GLY A 181 -11.23 8.55 -17.45
C GLY A 181 -10.26 8.14 -16.35
N TYR A 182 -10.32 6.91 -15.84
CA TYR A 182 -9.40 6.42 -14.80
C TYR A 182 -8.46 5.33 -15.31
N ALA A 183 -7.74 5.59 -16.41
CA ALA A 183 -6.87 4.61 -17.08
C ALA A 183 -5.88 3.90 -16.13
N GLU A 184 -5.23 4.63 -15.21
CA GLU A 184 -4.31 4.03 -14.23
C GLU A 184 -5.02 3.17 -13.18
N VAL A 185 -6.26 3.51 -12.79
CA VAL A 185 -7.07 2.65 -11.93
C VAL A 185 -7.41 1.36 -12.68
N SER A 186 -7.87 1.45 -13.93
CA SER A 186 -8.14 0.28 -14.75
C SER A 186 -6.90 -0.59 -15.01
N ARG A 187 -5.71 0.02 -15.11
CA ARG A 187 -4.44 -0.71 -15.23
C ARG A 187 -4.14 -1.49 -13.95
N LEU A 188 -4.27 -0.85 -12.79
CA LEU A 188 -4.08 -1.48 -11.47
C LEU A 188 -5.08 -2.62 -11.24
N ASP A 189 -6.35 -2.42 -11.61
CA ASP A 189 -7.42 -3.43 -11.49
C ASP A 189 -7.15 -4.69 -12.36
N ARG A 190 -6.32 -4.57 -13.41
CA ARG A 190 -5.94 -5.66 -14.32
C ARG A 190 -4.63 -6.37 -13.95
N LEU A 191 -3.96 -5.96 -12.87
CA LEU A 191 -2.71 -6.59 -12.45
C LEU A 191 -2.93 -8.08 -12.13
N ARG A 192 -2.13 -8.94 -12.76
CA ARG A 192 -2.18 -10.41 -12.54
C ARG A 192 -1.14 -10.92 -11.54
N GLY A 193 -0.15 -10.10 -11.20
CA GLY A 193 0.92 -10.45 -10.29
C GLY A 193 1.59 -9.22 -9.69
N PRO A 194 2.55 -9.40 -8.76
CA PRO A 194 3.21 -8.29 -8.10
C PRO A 194 4.02 -7.44 -9.09
N GLU A 195 3.86 -6.11 -9.01
CA GLU A 195 4.65 -5.14 -9.77
C GLU A 195 5.65 -4.42 -8.85
N ARG A 196 6.83 -4.06 -9.37
CA ARG A 196 7.80 -3.23 -8.65
C ARG A 196 7.38 -1.76 -8.77
N VAL A 197 7.19 -1.09 -7.64
CA VAL A 197 6.85 0.33 -7.56
C VAL A 197 7.90 1.09 -6.76
N PRO A 198 7.96 2.43 -6.83
CA PRO A 198 8.92 3.23 -6.09
C PRO A 198 8.88 3.00 -4.57
N ALA A 199 9.99 3.34 -3.88
CA ALA A 199 10.18 3.15 -2.45
C ALA A 199 9.13 3.85 -1.59
N TRP A 200 8.78 5.08 -1.97
CA TRP A 200 7.78 5.88 -1.25
C TRP A 200 6.43 5.18 -1.11
N CYS A 201 6.09 4.26 -2.02
CA CYS A 201 4.84 3.50 -1.95
C CYS A 201 4.74 2.58 -0.71
N SER A 202 5.84 2.35 0.01
CA SER A 202 5.83 1.62 1.29
C SER A 202 4.95 2.29 2.35
N VAL A 203 4.74 3.62 2.27
CA VAL A 203 3.85 4.37 3.16
C VAL A 203 2.42 3.78 3.21
N PHE A 204 1.96 3.19 2.11
CA PHE A 204 0.62 2.61 2.02
C PHE A 204 0.41 1.36 2.87
N LEU A 205 1.49 0.69 3.29
CA LEU A 205 1.38 -0.42 4.26
C LEU A 205 0.82 0.06 5.59
N GLU A 206 1.07 1.33 5.95
CA GLU A 206 0.59 1.94 7.18
C GLU A 206 -0.65 2.80 6.96
N LEU A 207 -0.86 3.36 5.77
CA LEU A 207 -2.02 4.21 5.47
C LEU A 207 -3.27 3.45 5.06
N CYS A 208 -3.16 2.17 4.70
CA CYS A 208 -4.31 1.34 4.32
C CYS A 208 -4.62 0.28 5.37
N GLU A 209 -5.90 -0.11 5.44
CA GLU A 209 -6.41 -1.18 6.28
C GLU A 209 -7.27 -2.15 5.47
N ALA A 210 -7.29 -3.41 5.90
CA ALA A 210 -8.17 -4.42 5.35
C ALA A 210 -9.58 -4.21 5.90
N VAL A 211 -10.54 -3.99 5.01
CA VAL A 211 -11.95 -3.78 5.35
C VAL A 211 -12.74 -5.01 4.89
N PRO A 212 -13.35 -5.78 5.81
CA PRO A 212 -14.19 -6.93 5.46
C PRO A 212 -15.35 -6.52 4.56
N VAL A 213 -15.62 -7.30 3.51
CA VAL A 213 -16.74 -7.04 2.61
C VAL A 213 -18.07 -7.17 3.36
N GLY A 214 -18.95 -6.18 3.18
CA GLY A 214 -20.27 -6.13 3.82
C GLY A 214 -20.29 -5.56 5.24
N CYS A 215 -19.15 -5.14 5.79
CA CYS A 215 -19.16 -4.38 7.05
C CYS A 215 -19.57 -2.92 6.84
N GLU A 216 -19.91 -2.21 7.90
CA GLU A 216 -20.33 -0.80 7.85
C GLU A 216 -19.31 0.09 7.13
N MET A 217 -18.02 -0.07 7.42
CA MET A 217 -16.95 0.69 6.76
C MET A 217 -16.88 0.41 5.25
N TYR A 218 -17.17 -0.83 4.83
CA TYR A 218 -17.23 -1.19 3.42
C TYR A 218 -18.41 -0.51 2.71
N GLU A 219 -19.58 -0.47 3.36
CA GLU A 219 -20.74 0.28 2.85
C GLU A 219 -20.43 1.78 2.72
N HIS A 220 -19.80 2.38 3.73
CA HIS A 220 -19.37 3.79 3.65
C HIS A 220 -18.43 4.04 2.47
N TRP A 221 -17.49 3.14 2.19
CA TRP A 221 -16.64 3.25 1.00
C TRP A 221 -17.46 3.13 -0.29
N ARG A 222 -18.39 2.19 -0.36
CA ARG A 222 -19.25 1.99 -1.54
C ARG A 222 -20.09 3.23 -1.84
N GLU A 223 -20.74 3.78 -0.83
CA GLU A 223 -21.55 5.01 -0.92
C GLU A 223 -20.69 6.20 -1.34
N HIS A 224 -19.51 6.35 -0.76
CA HIS A 224 -18.60 7.43 -1.12
C HIS A 224 -18.15 7.34 -2.57
N HIS A 225 -17.78 6.15 -3.06
CA HIS A 225 -17.40 5.99 -4.47
C HIS A 225 -18.58 6.29 -5.40
N ALA A 226 -19.80 5.89 -5.03
CA ALA A 226 -21.00 6.23 -5.80
C ALA A 226 -21.24 7.75 -5.84
N ALA A 227 -21.11 8.44 -4.70
CA ALA A 227 -21.26 9.89 -4.60
C ALA A 227 -20.20 10.65 -5.41
N MET A 228 -18.96 10.14 -5.45
CA MET A 228 -17.85 10.71 -6.22
C MET A 228 -17.84 10.30 -7.70
N VAL A 229 -18.76 9.41 -8.11
CA VAL A 229 -18.77 8.81 -9.46
C VAL A 229 -17.41 8.18 -9.78
N TRP A 230 -16.85 7.47 -8.80
CA TRP A 230 -15.60 6.75 -8.92
C TRP A 230 -15.82 5.30 -9.31
N PRO A 231 -14.95 4.71 -10.15
CA PRO A 231 -14.98 3.28 -10.39
C PRO A 231 -14.74 2.55 -9.07
N PHE A 232 -15.70 1.72 -8.68
CA PHE A 232 -15.56 0.88 -7.50
C PHE A 232 -14.59 -0.28 -7.76
N VAL A 233 -14.17 -0.96 -6.71
CA VAL A 233 -13.26 -2.10 -6.83
C VAL A 233 -13.89 -3.24 -7.67
N PRO A 234 -13.10 -3.98 -8.47
CA PRO A 234 -13.58 -5.13 -9.24
C PRO A 234 -14.17 -6.22 -8.34
N ASP A 235 -15.02 -7.08 -8.93
CA ASP A 235 -15.87 -8.09 -8.28
C ASP A 235 -15.46 -8.49 -6.84
N PRO A 236 -16.00 -7.79 -5.83
CA PRO A 236 -15.65 -8.02 -4.43
C PRO A 236 -16.23 -9.32 -3.89
N VAL A 237 -17.11 -10.02 -4.62
CA VAL A 237 -17.71 -11.30 -4.16
C VAL A 237 -16.66 -12.39 -4.02
N SER A 238 -15.57 -12.29 -4.80
CA SER A 238 -14.42 -13.19 -4.69
C SER A 238 -13.42 -12.81 -3.59
N MET A 239 -13.60 -11.66 -2.93
CA MET A 239 -12.67 -11.10 -1.95
C MET A 239 -13.29 -11.09 -0.56
N GLU A 240 -12.60 -11.64 0.45
CA GLU A 240 -13.06 -11.56 1.84
C GLU A 240 -12.87 -10.16 2.44
N VAL A 241 -11.82 -9.47 2.01
CA VAL A 241 -11.46 -8.12 2.44
C VAL A 241 -11.05 -7.28 1.24
N VAL A 242 -11.32 -5.98 1.31
CA VAL A 242 -10.81 -4.97 0.38
C VAL A 242 -9.95 -3.99 1.15
N TRP A 243 -8.79 -3.64 0.61
CA TRP A 243 -7.92 -2.65 1.24
C TRP A 243 -8.38 -1.24 0.87
N PHE A 244 -8.52 -0.37 1.87
CA PHE A 244 -8.86 1.04 1.72
C PHE A 244 -7.98 1.92 2.60
N PRO A 245 -7.91 3.25 2.36
CA PRO A 245 -7.34 4.19 3.32
C PRO A 245 -7.94 4.03 4.72
N LYS A 246 -7.09 4.18 5.74
CA LYS A 246 -7.51 4.14 7.15
C LYS A 246 -8.46 5.28 7.49
N GLY A 247 -9.43 4.98 8.35
CA GLY A 247 -10.36 5.99 8.87
C GLY A 247 -11.51 6.33 7.93
N GLY A 248 -11.73 5.50 6.90
CA GLY A 248 -12.83 5.66 5.96
C GLY A 248 -12.69 6.86 5.04
N PRO A 249 -13.76 7.20 4.29
CA PRO A 249 -13.78 8.35 3.39
C PRO A 249 -13.41 9.69 4.05
N GLN A 250 -13.68 9.83 5.35
CA GLN A 250 -13.36 11.04 6.12
C GLN A 250 -11.84 11.24 6.27
N GLY A 251 -11.05 10.16 6.29
CA GLY A 251 -9.59 10.21 6.41
C GLY A 251 -8.83 10.46 5.10
N LEU A 252 -9.53 10.73 3.99
CA LEU A 252 -8.90 10.91 2.67
C LEU A 252 -7.95 12.11 2.61
N LYS A 253 -8.20 13.18 3.37
CA LYS A 253 -7.32 14.35 3.40
C LYS A 253 -5.98 14.02 4.04
N GLU A 254 -5.99 13.34 5.17
CA GLU A 254 -4.80 12.90 5.90
C GLU A 254 -4.03 11.86 5.07
N PHE A 255 -4.74 10.92 4.45
CA PHE A 255 -4.18 9.96 3.51
C PHE A 255 -3.43 10.67 2.37
N GLU A 256 -4.07 11.64 1.72
CA GLU A 256 -3.48 12.37 0.59
C GLU A 256 -2.25 13.18 1.01
N ALA A 257 -2.33 13.86 2.17
CA ALA A 257 -1.23 14.63 2.71
C ALA A 257 -0.01 13.74 3.01
N ALA A 258 -0.22 12.58 3.65
CA ALA A 258 0.84 11.62 3.95
C ALA A 258 1.47 11.03 2.68
N ALA A 259 0.65 10.68 1.68
CA ALA A 259 1.14 10.19 0.39
C ALA A 259 1.97 11.25 -0.34
N ARG A 260 1.53 12.51 -0.36
CA ARG A 260 2.28 13.63 -0.96
C ARG A 260 3.60 13.90 -0.23
N ALA A 261 3.62 13.81 1.10
CA ALA A 261 4.84 13.94 1.88
C ALA A 261 5.86 12.84 1.52
N ALA A 262 5.41 11.58 1.41
CA ALA A 262 6.28 10.47 1.00
C ALA A 262 6.88 10.68 -0.40
N ILE A 263 6.09 11.17 -1.37
CA ILE A 263 6.56 11.50 -2.72
C ILE A 263 7.62 12.62 -2.68
N ALA A 264 7.40 13.65 -1.87
CA ALA A 264 8.33 14.77 -1.76
C ALA A 264 9.69 14.33 -1.18
N VAL A 265 9.67 13.49 -0.14
CA VAL A 265 10.87 12.90 0.46
C VAL A 265 11.63 12.04 -0.57
N ASP A 266 10.94 11.20 -1.34
CA ASP A 266 11.60 10.35 -2.35
C ASP A 266 12.26 11.16 -3.47
N ARG A 267 11.63 12.25 -3.91
CA ARG A 267 12.23 13.18 -4.88
C ARG A 267 13.48 13.86 -4.33
N SER A 268 13.45 14.34 -3.09
CA SER A 268 14.62 15.00 -2.50
C SER A 268 15.81 14.05 -2.33
N HIS A 269 15.56 12.76 -2.10
CA HIS A 269 16.61 11.75 -2.03
C HIS A 269 17.19 11.40 -3.42
N ASN A 270 16.38 11.42 -4.47
CA ASN A 270 16.83 11.18 -5.85
C ASN A 270 17.59 12.38 -6.45
N ASP A 271 17.25 13.62 -6.07
CA ASP A 271 17.96 14.83 -6.54
C ASP A 271 19.32 15.06 -5.84
N ALA A 272 19.56 14.36 -4.72
CA ALA A 272 20.79 14.44 -3.93
C ALA A 272 21.82 13.33 -4.24
N ALA A 273 21.52 12.45 -5.21
CA ALA A 273 22.33 11.31 -5.64
C ALA A 273 22.96 11.52 -7.02
#